data_AF-A0A2G2LHD7-F1
#
_entry.id   AF-A0A2G2LHD7-F1
#
_cell.length_a   1.000
_cell.length_b   1.000
_cell.length_c   1.000
_cell.angle_alpha   90.00
_cell.angle_beta   90.00
_cell.angle_gamma   90.00
#
_symmetry.space_group_name_H-M   'P 1'
#
loop_
_entity.id
_entity.type
_entity.pdbx_description
1 polymer ?
#
loop_
_entity_poly.entity_id
_entity_poly.type
_entity_poly.pdbx_seq_one_letter_code
_entity_poly.pdbx_strand_id
1 'polypeptide(L)' 'MKDIFGHTLEMDDTVAFYAPGYRDMITAKIIKFTPKQVRVEFTSQGYVRTYLNYPSNFAKKV' A
#
# COMPACT_ATOMS: atom_id res chain seq x y z
N MET A 1 11.34 4.32 1.10
CA MET A 1 11.10 3.32 2.18
C MET A 1 11.23 1.92 1.59
N LYS A 2 11.32 0.86 2.39
CA LYS A 2 11.41 -0.52 1.88
C LYS A 2 10.18 -1.35 2.25
N ASP A 3 9.69 -2.14 1.30
CA ASP A 3 8.59 -3.07 1.47
C ASP A 3 8.99 -4.29 2.33
N ILE A 4 8.09 -5.27 2.50
CA ILE A 4 8.35 -6.49 3.28
C ILE A 4 9.51 -7.35 2.72
N PHE A 5 9.85 -7.21 1.44
CA PHE A 5 10.92 -7.94 0.77
C PHE A 5 12.21 -7.11 0.60
N GLY A 6 12.23 -5.88 1.10
CA GLY A 6 13.37 -4.98 1.00
C GLY A 6 13.43 -4.16 -0.28
N HIS A 7 12.41 -4.22 -1.14
CA HIS A 7 12.29 -3.42 -2.36
C HIS A 7 12.01 -1.96 -2.03
N THR A 8 12.67 -1.04 -2.73
CA THR A 8 12.40 0.39 -2.59
C THR A 8 11.02 0.73 -3.12
N LEU A 9 10.20 1.34 -2.25
CA LEU A 9 8.90 1.91 -2.57
C LEU A 9 9.05 3.35 -3.03
N GLU A 10 8.39 3.66 -4.14
CA GLU A 10 8.37 4.95 -4.83
C GLU A 10 6.92 5.44 -5.04
N MET A 11 6.78 6.70 -5.43
CA MET A 11 5.46 7.24 -5.80
C MET A 11 4.90 6.47 -6.99
N ASP A 12 3.58 6.32 -7.05
CA ASP A 12 2.86 5.63 -8.12
C ASP A 12 3.09 4.11 -8.23
N ASP A 13 3.96 3.52 -7.41
CA ASP A 13 4.12 2.07 -7.32
C ASP A 13 2.80 1.38 -6.97
N THR A 14 2.60 0.19 -7.55
CA THR A 14 1.51 -0.71 -7.15
C THR A 14 2.02 -1.67 -6.08
N VAL A 15 1.29 -1.75 -4.96
CA VAL A 15 1.60 -2.62 -3.83
C VAL A 15 0.42 -3.52 -3.47
N ALA A 16 0.71 -4.71 -2.96
CA ALA A 16 -0.27 -5.62 -2.37
C ALA A 16 -0.20 -5.58 -0.84
N PHE A 17 -1.35 -5.64 -0.17
CA PHE A 17 -1.44 -5.68 1.29
C PHE A 17 -2.82 -6.17 1.76
N TYR A 18 -2.94 -6.48 3.06
CA TYR A 18 -4.21 -6.78 3.72
C TYR A 18 -4.77 -5.51 4.38
N ALA A 19 -5.85 -4.97 3.82
CA ALA A 19 -6.53 -3.82 4.43
C ALA A 19 -7.28 -4.23 5.71
N PRO A 20 -7.39 -3.35 6.72
CA PRO A 20 -8.15 -3.66 7.93
C PRO A 20 -9.59 -4.04 7.61
N GLY A 21 -10.04 -5.17 8.16
CA GLY A 21 -11.37 -5.71 7.91
C GLY A 21 -11.52 -6.49 6.60
N TYR A 22 -10.47 -6.61 5.80
CA TYR A 22 -10.44 -7.46 4.61
C TYR A 22 -9.67 -8.75 4.89
N ARG A 23 -10.22 -9.87 4.44
CA ARG A 23 -9.52 -11.17 4.47
C ARG A 23 -8.64 -11.37 3.25
N ASP A 24 -9.00 -10.72 2.15
CA ASP A 24 -8.29 -10.84 0.89
C ASP A 24 -7.19 -9.79 0.78
N MET A 25 -6.11 -10.18 0.12
CA MET A 25 -5.04 -9.26 -0.24
C MET A 25 -5.52 -8.39 -1.41
N ILE A 26 -5.35 -7.08 -1.29
CA ILE A 26 -5.76 -6.12 -2.31
C ILE A 26 -4.56 -5.36 -2.86
N THR A 27 -4.69 -4.85 -4.08
CA THR A 27 -3.70 -3.97 -4.70
C THR A 27 -4.08 -2.52 -4.55
N ALA A 28 -3.11 -1.67 -4.22
CA ALA A 28 -3.26 -0.22 -4.14
C ALA A 28 -2.07 0.50 -4.75
N LYS A 29 -2.28 1.77 -5.07
CA LYS A 29 -1.26 2.66 -5.62
C LYS A 29 -0.70 3.55 -4.51
N ILE A 30 0.63 3.73 -4.45
CA ILE A 30 1.24 4.67 -3.50
C ILE A 30 0.94 6.10 -3.94
N ILE A 31 0.35 6.89 -3.03
CA ILE A 31 -0.03 8.29 -3.28
C ILE A 31 0.69 9.29 -2.37
N LYS A 32 1.32 8.85 -1.27
CA LYS A 32 2.08 9.72 -0.38
C LYS A 32 3.00 8.94 0.55
N PHE A 33 4.14 9.53 0.89
CA PHE A 33 4.98 9.09 2.00
C PHE A 33 4.87 10.05 3.19
N THR A 34 4.89 9.50 4.40
CA THR A 34 5.20 10.23 5.63
C THR A 34 6.62 9.84 6.07
N PRO A 35 7.19 10.41 7.15
CA PRO A 35 8.52 9.99 7.62
C PRO A 35 8.63 8.51 8.01
N LYS A 36 7.52 7.84 8.35
CA LYS A 36 7.52 6.44 8.84
C LYS A 36 6.52 5.50 8.15
N GLN A 37 5.57 6.04 7.39
CA GLN A 37 4.45 5.29 6.81
C GLN A 37 4.23 5.65 5.35
N VAL A 38 3.49 4.78 4.66
CA VAL A 38 3.11 4.92 3.25
C VAL A 38 1.59 5.03 3.20
N ARG A 39 1.09 6.00 2.43
CA ARG A 39 -0.32 6.11 2.10
C ARG A 39 -0.55 5.55 0.71
N VAL A 40 -1.53 4.65 0.63
CA VAL A 40 -1.96 4.02 -0.60
C VAL A 40 -3.42 4.35 -0.90
N GLU A 41 -3.79 4.28 -2.17
CA GLU A 41 -5.14 4.47 -2.68
C GLU A 41 -5.60 3.22 -3.42
N PHE A 42 -6.84 2.79 -3.16
CA PHE A 42 -7.47 1.65 -3.84
C PHE A 42 -8.97 1.87 -3.97
N THR A 43 -9.56 1.18 -4.94
CA THR A 43 -11.02 1.13 -5.08
C THR A 43 -11.55 -0.11 -4.38
N SER A 44 -12.53 0.07 -3.48
CA SER A 44 -13.28 -1.03 -2.87
C SER A 44 -14.77 -0.73 -2.93
N GLN A 45 -15.54 -1.68 -3.45
CA GLN A 45 -17.00 -1.57 -3.62
C GLN A 45 -17.41 -0.31 -4.40
N GLY A 46 -16.61 0.08 -5.41
CA GLY A 46 -16.85 1.28 -6.21
C GLY A 46 -16.44 2.60 -5.57
N TYR A 47 -15.93 2.60 -4.33
CA TYR A 47 -15.45 3.79 -3.65
C TYR A 47 -13.92 3.83 -3.60
N VAL A 48 -13.36 5.00 -3.92
CA VAL A 48 -11.94 5.28 -3.71
C VAL A 48 -11.71 5.44 -2.21
N ARG A 49 -10.75 4.67 -1.68
CA ARG A 49 -10.36 4.68 -0.27
C ARG A 49 -8.85 4.87 -0.19
N THR A 50 -8.41 5.47 0.91
CA THR A 50 -6.98 5.56 1.22
C THR A 50 -6.66 4.85 2.52
N TYR A 51 -5.44 4.35 2.62
CA TYR A 51 -4.96 3.66 3.82
C TYR A 51 -3.52 4.04 4.11
N LEU A 52 -3.21 4.28 5.39
CA LEU A 52 -1.89 4.68 5.87
C LEU A 52 -1.35 3.59 6.79
N ASN A 53 -0.19 3.01 6.45
CA ASN A 53 0.43 1.97 7.27
C ASN A 53 1.95 1.94 7.11
N TYR A 54 2.64 1.13 7.93
CA TYR A 54 4.08 0.90 7.83
C TYR A 54 4.46 0.24 6.51
N PRO A 55 5.62 0.59 5.94
CA PRO A 55 6.06 0.08 4.65
C PRO A 55 6.25 -1.46 4.66
N SER A 56 6.57 -2.04 5.83
CA SER A 56 6.71 -3.50 6.02
C SER A 56 5.40 -4.30 5.88
N ASN A 57 4.24 -3.63 5.80
CA ASN A 57 2.94 -4.27 5.58
C ASN A 57 2.55 -4.31 4.09
N PHE A 58 3.42 -3.81 3.21
CA PHE A 58 3.19 -3.77 1.77
C PHE A 58 4.20 -4.66 1.05
N ALA A 59 3.79 -5.22 -0.09
CA ALA A 59 4.66 -5.90 -1.04
C ALA A 59 4.58 -5.20 -2.40
N LYS A 60 5.71 -4.69 -2.91
CA LYS A 60 5.78 -4.07 -4.24
C LYS A 60 5.53 -5.13 -5.30
N LYS A 61 4.60 -4.83 -6.21
CA LYS A 61 4.38 -5.65 -7.39
C LYS A 61 5.47 -5.32 -8.42
N VAL A 62 6.26 -6.33 -8.78
CA VAL A 62 7.34 -6.24 -9.79
C VAL A 62 6.76 -6.39 -11.19
#